data_AF-A0A072P8H0-F1
#
_entry.id   AF-A0A072P8H0-F1
#
_cell.length_a   1.000
_cell.length_b   1.000
_cell.length_c   1.000
_cell.angle_alpha   90.00
_cell.angle_beta   90.00
_cell.angle_gamma   90.00
#
_symmetry.space_group_name_H-M   'P 1'
#
loop_
_entity.id
_entity.type
_entity.pdbx_description
1 polymer ?
#
loop_
_entity_poly.entity_id
_entity_poly.type
_entity_poly.pdbx_seq_one_letter_code
_entity_poly.pdbx_strand_id
1 'polypeptide(L)'
;MLFETLITVAALGVVVNADRPKNVTICDYYTPLLLGVENSATSQLKLVQTLTHTFILGNYTTPNVGIAVAGVATPADYSGHEVNILNYFIGAYYSTKGYNNASTGIAKNFLDDGGAVAY
;
A
#
# COMPACT_ATOMS: atom_id res chain seq x y z
N MET A 1 9.99 -63.41 -6.20
CA MET A 1 10.70 -62.39 -5.41
C MET A 1 10.54 -61.08 -6.16
N LEU A 2 9.70 -60.19 -5.64
CA LEU A 2 9.36 -58.90 -6.24
C LEU A 2 10.61 -57.99 -6.24
N PHE A 3 10.92 -57.38 -7.39
CA PHE A 3 11.87 -56.28 -7.47
C PHE A 3 11.16 -55.00 -7.03
N GLU A 4 11.47 -54.54 -5.83
CA GLU A 4 10.99 -53.28 -5.25
C GLU A 4 11.71 -52.11 -5.93
N THR A 5 11.02 -51.38 -6.81
CA THR A 5 11.54 -50.17 -7.45
C THR A 5 11.32 -48.98 -6.52
N LEU A 6 12.39 -48.50 -5.86
CA LEU A 6 12.35 -47.30 -5.03
C LEU A 6 12.33 -46.05 -5.94
N ILE A 7 11.20 -45.36 -6.02
CA ILE A 7 11.10 -44.05 -6.69
C ILE A 7 11.41 -42.96 -5.65
N THR A 8 12.61 -42.38 -5.72
CA THR A 8 12.95 -41.15 -4.98
C THR A 8 12.36 -39.94 -5.71
N VAL A 9 11.32 -39.34 -5.13
CA VAL A 9 10.80 -38.02 -5.56
C VAL A 9 11.66 -36.94 -4.92
N ALA A 10 12.52 -36.29 -5.71
CA ALA A 10 13.22 -35.09 -5.28
C ALA A 10 12.22 -33.92 -5.25
N ALA A 11 11.79 -33.53 -4.06
CA ALA A 11 11.05 -32.28 -3.87
C ALA A 11 12.01 -31.11 -4.11
N LEU A 12 12.04 -30.59 -5.33
CA LEU A 12 12.60 -29.27 -5.62
C LEU A 12 11.70 -28.24 -4.94
N GLY A 13 11.97 -27.95 -3.67
CA GLY A 13 11.41 -26.81 -2.97
C GLY A 13 11.86 -25.55 -3.71
N VAL A 14 10.96 -24.97 -4.51
CA VAL A 14 11.15 -23.62 -5.03
C VAL A 14 11.07 -22.71 -3.82
N VAL A 15 12.23 -22.33 -3.29
CA VAL A 15 12.30 -21.25 -2.30
C VAL A 15 11.90 -20.00 -3.05
N VAL A 16 10.63 -19.62 -2.95
CA VAL A 16 10.19 -18.28 -3.33
C VAL A 16 10.82 -17.37 -2.29
N ASN A 17 12.01 -16.84 -2.60
CA ASN A 17 12.56 -15.74 -1.84
C ASN A 17 11.54 -14.59 -1.95
N ALA A 18 10.79 -14.35 -0.87
CA ALA A 18 9.87 -13.21 -0.79
C ALA A 18 10.61 -11.87 -0.87
N ASP A 19 11.95 -11.89 -0.74
CA ASP A 19 12.83 -10.75 -0.88
C ASP A 19 13.36 -10.59 -2.31
N ARG A 20 13.38 -9.34 -2.77
CA ARG A 20 14.04 -8.92 -4.02
C ARG A 20 15.55 -9.25 -4.00
N PRO A 21 16.19 -9.45 -5.17
CA PRO A 21 17.64 -9.49 -5.26
C PRO A 21 18.29 -8.21 -4.71
N LYS A 22 19.40 -8.35 -3.97
CA LYS A 22 20.08 -7.21 -3.32
C LYS A 22 20.59 -6.16 -4.30
N ASN A 23 20.87 -6.56 -5.55
CA ASN A 23 21.41 -5.73 -6.63
C ASN A 23 20.32 -5.08 -7.51
N VAL A 24 19.03 -5.28 -7.24
CA VAL A 24 17.92 -4.67 -7.99
C VAL A 24 17.19 -3.72 -7.07
N THR A 25 16.85 -2.50 -7.53
CA THR A 25 16.12 -1.55 -6.67
C THR A 25 14.71 -2.03 -6.35
N ILE A 26 14.08 -1.46 -5.32
CA ILE A 26 12.69 -1.78 -4.95
C ILE A 26 11.75 -1.50 -6.13
N CYS A 27 11.85 -0.33 -6.74
CA CYS A 27 11.01 0.05 -7.86
C CYS A 27 11.29 -0.83 -9.10
N ASP A 28 12.55 -1.18 -9.35
CA ASP A 28 12.89 -2.02 -10.50
C ASP A 28 12.27 -3.42 -10.39
N TYR A 29 12.28 -3.99 -9.18
CA TYR A 29 11.77 -5.32 -8.91
C TYR A 29 10.24 -5.39 -8.80
N TYR A 30 9.64 -4.51 -8.00
CA TYR A 30 8.23 -4.62 -7.64
C TYR A 30 7.28 -3.98 -8.64
N THR A 31 7.73 -3.05 -9.48
CA THR A 31 6.87 -2.40 -10.49
C THR A 31 6.25 -3.43 -11.45
N PRO A 32 7.02 -4.25 -12.18
CA PRO A 32 6.43 -5.24 -13.08
C PRO A 32 5.69 -6.34 -12.32
N LEU A 33 6.19 -6.73 -11.15
CA LEU A 33 5.61 -7.79 -10.34
C LEU A 33 4.21 -7.43 -9.80
N LEU A 34 4.01 -6.20 -9.33
CA LEU A 34 2.77 -5.76 -8.70
C LEU A 34 1.80 -5.08 -9.66
N LEU A 35 2.30 -4.38 -10.67
CA LEU A 35 1.45 -3.65 -11.62
C LEU A 35 1.20 -4.42 -12.93
N GLY A 36 1.95 -5.49 -13.22
CA GLY A 36 1.81 -6.27 -14.46
C GLY A 36 2.14 -5.48 -15.73
N VAL A 37 3.00 -4.46 -15.63
CA VAL A 37 3.40 -3.59 -16.76
C VAL A 37 4.92 -3.50 -16.89
N GLU A 38 5.40 -3.09 -18.05
CA GLU A 38 6.81 -2.82 -18.30
C GLU A 38 7.39 -1.76 -17.37
N ASN A 39 8.66 -1.93 -17.02
CA ASN A 39 9.34 -0.99 -16.14
C ASN A 39 9.72 0.30 -16.86
N SER A 40 9.18 1.42 -16.38
CA SER A 40 9.38 2.78 -16.86
C SER A 40 9.21 3.78 -15.72
N ALA A 41 9.73 5.00 -15.86
CA ALA A 41 9.55 6.07 -14.87
C ALA A 41 8.06 6.28 -14.50
N THR A 42 7.16 6.24 -15.49
CA THR A 42 5.71 6.35 -15.28
C THR A 42 5.15 5.21 -14.43
N SER A 43 5.51 3.97 -14.73
CA SER A 43 5.06 2.81 -13.95
C SER A 43 5.64 2.79 -12.53
N GLN A 44 6.87 3.26 -12.34
CA GLN A 44 7.48 3.40 -11.01
C GLN A 44 6.79 4.47 -10.18
N LEU A 45 6.43 5.61 -10.78
CA LEU A 45 5.61 6.63 -10.12
C LEU A 45 4.26 6.06 -9.67
N LYS A 46 3.60 5.30 -10.55
CA LYS A 46 2.33 4.63 -10.24
C LYS A 46 2.46 3.64 -9.08
N LEU A 47 3.58 2.91 -8.98
CA LEU A 47 3.86 2.03 -7.84
C LEU A 47 3.93 2.85 -6.53
N VAL A 48 4.70 3.94 -6.51
CA VAL A 48 4.87 4.79 -5.32
C VAL A 48 3.55 5.44 -4.91
N GLN A 49 2.76 5.92 -5.87
CA GLN A 49 1.41 6.45 -5.62
C GLN A 49 0.51 5.38 -5.00
N THR A 50 0.46 4.19 -5.61
CA THR A 50 -0.37 3.08 -5.10
C THR A 50 0.03 2.67 -3.69
N LEU A 51 1.33 2.58 -3.39
CA LEU A 51 1.84 2.29 -2.05
C LEU A 51 1.45 3.37 -1.04
N THR A 52 1.59 4.63 -1.40
CA THR A 52 1.28 5.77 -0.51
C THR A 52 -0.20 5.83 -0.20
N HIS A 53 -1.06 5.70 -1.23
CA HIS A 53 -2.49 5.68 -1.03
C HIS A 53 -2.94 4.43 -0.24
N THR A 54 -2.35 3.26 -0.49
CA THR A 54 -2.66 2.04 0.28
C THR A 54 -2.26 2.18 1.74
N PHE A 55 -1.11 2.80 2.02
CA PHE A 55 -0.68 3.08 3.39
C PHE A 55 -1.67 3.98 4.14
N ILE A 56 -2.26 4.97 3.46
CA ILE A 56 -3.17 5.93 4.08
C ILE A 56 -4.59 5.36 4.21
N LEU A 57 -5.14 4.86 3.10
CA LEU A 57 -6.55 4.52 2.95
C LEU A 57 -6.83 3.02 3.06
N GLY A 58 -5.80 2.18 2.95
CA GLY A 58 -5.95 0.74 2.79
C GLY A 58 -6.07 0.36 1.31
N ASN A 59 -6.27 -0.92 1.02
CA ASN A 59 -6.38 -1.36 -0.37
C ASN A 59 -7.73 -0.94 -0.99
N TYR A 60 -7.69 0.01 -1.93
CA TYR A 60 -8.86 0.54 -2.65
C TYR A 60 -8.85 0.23 -4.15
N THR A 61 -7.73 -0.28 -4.69
CA THR A 61 -7.55 -0.54 -6.12
C THR A 61 -8.18 -1.87 -6.52
N THR A 62 -9.06 -1.85 -7.51
CA THR A 62 -9.60 -3.07 -8.11
C THR A 62 -8.60 -3.69 -9.10
N PRO A 63 -8.42 -5.02 -9.11
CA PRO A 63 -9.07 -6.02 -8.27
C PRO A 63 -8.34 -6.22 -6.92
N ASN A 64 -9.07 -6.02 -5.82
CA ASN A 64 -8.59 -6.38 -4.47
C ASN A 64 -8.76 -7.89 -4.28
N VAL A 65 -7.67 -8.65 -4.35
CA VAL A 65 -7.67 -10.11 -4.17
C VAL A 65 -7.70 -10.50 -2.69
N GLY A 66 -8.90 -10.56 -2.10
CA GLY A 66 -9.24 -11.33 -0.88
C GLY A 66 -8.56 -10.97 0.45
N ILE A 67 -7.54 -10.12 0.45
CA ILE A 67 -6.81 -9.69 1.66
C ILE A 67 -7.14 -8.22 1.88
N ALA A 68 -7.83 -7.92 2.99
CA ALA A 68 -8.04 -6.56 3.43
C ALA A 68 -6.72 -6.01 4.01
N VAL A 69 -6.27 -4.88 3.48
CA VAL A 69 -5.12 -4.13 4.02
C VAL A 69 -5.69 -2.84 4.57
N ALA A 70 -5.75 -2.70 5.89
CA ALA A 70 -6.17 -1.45 6.52
C ALA A 70 -5.06 -0.40 6.36
N GLY A 71 -5.46 0.82 5.99
CA GLY A 71 -4.58 1.98 6.01
C GLY A 71 -4.51 2.57 7.41
N VAL A 72 -3.54 3.45 7.64
CA VAL A 72 -3.37 4.15 8.92
C VAL A 72 -4.59 5.01 9.26
N ALA A 73 -5.32 5.48 8.26
CA ALA A 73 -6.50 6.33 8.43
C ALA A 73 -7.84 5.59 8.25
N THR A 74 -7.83 4.26 8.19
CA THR A 74 -9.06 3.46 8.16
C THR A 74 -9.84 3.66 9.46
N PRO A 75 -11.17 3.95 9.42
CA PRO A 75 -11.99 4.05 10.62
C PRO A 75 -11.95 2.77 11.46
N ALA A 76 -11.86 2.91 12.78
CA ALA A 76 -11.78 1.80 13.71
C ALA A 76 -12.32 2.18 15.09
N ASP A 77 -12.72 1.20 15.90
CA ASP A 77 -13.03 1.39 17.31
C ASP A 77 -11.77 1.35 18.17
N TYR A 78 -11.57 2.37 18.99
CA TYR A 78 -10.54 2.39 20.02
C TYR A 78 -11.16 2.70 21.38
N SER A 79 -11.08 1.74 22.30
CA SER A 79 -11.62 1.86 23.66
C SER A 79 -13.11 2.23 23.73
N GLY A 80 -13.93 1.72 22.79
CA GLY A 80 -15.37 2.00 22.72
C GLY A 80 -15.73 3.33 22.05
N HIS A 81 -14.74 4.00 21.44
CA HIS A 81 -14.95 5.21 20.64
C HIS A 81 -14.66 4.92 19.18
N GLU A 82 -15.58 5.31 18.30
CA GLU A 82 -15.32 5.33 16.87
C GLU A 82 -14.26 6.40 16.57
N VAL A 83 -13.13 5.96 16.01
CA VAL A 83 -12.00 6.80 15.62
C VAL A 83 -11.90 6.82 14.10
N ASN A 84 -12.02 8.02 13.52
CA ASN A 84 -11.79 8.25 12.10
C ASN A 84 -10.81 9.42 11.94
N ILE A 85 -9.52 9.09 11.82
CA ILE A 85 -8.47 10.10 11.70
C ILE A 85 -8.34 10.66 10.27
N LEU A 86 -8.97 10.04 9.26
CA LEU A 86 -8.90 10.51 7.86
C LEU A 86 -9.36 11.96 7.72
N ASN A 87 -10.36 12.36 8.52
CA ASN A 87 -10.90 13.72 8.53
C ASN A 87 -9.86 14.82 8.85
N TYR A 88 -8.77 14.47 9.53
CA TYR A 88 -7.65 15.39 9.77
C TYR A 88 -6.76 15.59 8.53
N PHE A 89 -6.74 14.62 7.61
CA PHE A 89 -5.88 14.65 6.42
C PHE A 89 -6.56 15.19 5.17
N ILE A 90 -7.90 15.05 5.07
CA ILE A 90 -8.67 15.50 3.90
C ILE A 90 -9.21 16.93 4.03
N GLY A 91 -8.82 17.67 5.07
CA GLY A 91 -9.30 19.03 5.32
C GLY A 91 -10.75 19.11 5.82
N ALA A 92 -11.30 18.03 6.37
CA ALA A 92 -12.64 18.06 6.96
C ALA A 92 -12.68 18.84 8.29
N TYR A 93 -11.53 18.97 8.98
CA TYR A 93 -11.41 19.69 10.25
C TYR A 93 -10.41 20.84 10.20
N TYR A 94 -10.72 21.92 10.93
CA TYR A 94 -9.83 23.07 11.21
C TYR A 94 -8.74 22.69 12.22
N SER A 95 -7.91 21.71 11.85
CA SER A 95 -6.94 21.06 12.75
C SER A 95 -5.49 21.49 12.52
N THR A 96 -5.22 22.23 11.44
CA THR A 96 -3.87 22.68 11.10
C THR A 96 -3.65 24.09 11.64
N LYS A 97 -2.52 24.35 12.30
CA LYS A 97 -2.14 25.71 12.67
C LYS A 97 -2.00 26.56 11.40
N GLY A 98 -2.76 27.64 11.30
CA GLY A 98 -2.69 28.53 10.14
C GLY A 98 -1.31 29.13 9.93
N TYR A 99 -0.98 29.42 8.68
CA TYR A 99 0.21 30.21 8.33
C TYR A 99 0.12 31.60 8.99
N ASN A 100 1.26 32.19 9.38
CA ASN A 100 1.34 33.51 10.05
C ASN A 100 0.69 33.63 11.44
N ASN A 101 0.87 32.66 12.34
CA ASN A 101 0.36 32.76 13.73
C ASN A 101 -1.16 33.02 13.83
N ALA A 102 -1.94 32.54 12.85
CA ALA A 102 -3.39 32.66 12.90
C ALA A 102 -3.91 32.05 14.22
N SER A 103 -4.77 32.79 14.90
CA SER A 103 -5.39 32.40 16.17
C SER A 103 -6.45 31.30 16.01
N THR A 104 -6.78 30.96 14.76
CA THR A 104 -7.75 29.92 14.40
C THR A 104 -7.08 28.83 13.57
N GLY A 105 -7.52 27.59 13.78
CA GLY A 105 -7.13 26.47 12.93
C GLY A 105 -7.62 26.68 11.49
N ILE A 106 -6.90 26.14 10.52
CA ILE A 106 -7.33 26.07 9.11
C ILE A 106 -7.60 24.63 8.72
N ALA A 107 -8.56 24.44 7.83
CA ALA A 107 -8.77 23.19 7.13
C ALA A 107 -7.72 23.06 6.03
N LYS A 108 -6.98 21.96 6.00
CA LYS A 108 -5.96 21.70 4.98
C LYS A 108 -6.07 20.26 4.47
N ASN A 109 -6.13 20.12 3.16
CA ASN A 109 -6.03 18.84 2.48
C ASN A 109 -4.55 18.49 2.28
N PHE A 110 -4.12 17.35 2.82
CA PHE A 110 -2.77 16.82 2.72
C PHE A 110 -2.65 15.70 1.69
N LEU A 111 -3.75 15.28 1.07
CA LEU A 111 -3.82 14.16 0.13
C LEU A 111 -4.01 14.61 -1.33
N ASP A 112 -3.52 15.80 -1.70
CA ASP A 112 -3.54 16.37 -3.07
C ASP A 112 -4.86 16.08 -3.84
N ASP A 113 -5.89 16.89 -3.58
CA ASP A 113 -7.29 16.70 -4.04
C ASP A 113 -8.06 15.51 -3.42
N GLY A 114 -7.55 14.94 -2.33
CA GLY A 114 -8.40 14.30 -1.33
C GLY A 114 -8.64 12.80 -1.56
N GLY A 115 -7.82 12.15 -2.38
CA GLY A 115 -7.85 10.69 -2.42
C GLY A 115 -7.09 10.05 -3.57
N ALA A 116 -7.03 8.73 -3.46
CA ALA A 116 -6.60 7.71 -4.40
C ALA A 116 -6.93 7.88 -5.91
N VAL A 117 -7.78 8.84 -6.25
CA VAL A 117 -8.39 9.05 -7.59
C VAL A 117 -7.76 10.25 -8.32
N ALA A 118 -6.78 10.93 -7.74
CA ALA A 118 -5.98 11.94 -8.43
C ALA A 118 -5.03 11.26 -9.44
N TYR A 119 -5.58 10.86 -10.59
CA TYR A 119 -4.88 10.50 -11.81
C TYR A 119 -5.45 11.32 -12.97
#